data_AF-A0A535JQR7-F1
#
_entry.id   AF-A0A535JQR7-F1
#
_cell.length_a   1.000
_cell.length_b   1.000
_cell.length_c   1.000
_cell.angle_alpha   90.00
_cell.angle_beta   90.00
_cell.angle_gamma   90.00
#
_symmetry.space_group_name_H-M   'P 1'
#
loop_
_entity.id
_entity.type
_entity.pdbx_description
1 polymer ?
#
loop_
_entity_poly.entity_id
_entity_poly.type
_entity_poly.pdbx_seq_one_letter_code
_entity_poly.pdbx_strand_id
1 'polypeptide(L)'
;RLIEVLPGAGVSVGKIAFHFHDTYGQALANVLSAMGAGITIFDASVGGIGGSPFAKMAGGNLATEDLVWMCRGMGVETGVDLDKLVATSRWLGDRLGRELPAHTSRAMSSPRG
;
A
#
# COMPACT_ATOMS: atom_id res chain seq x y z
N ARG A 1 12.28 -17.02 -7.21
CA ARG A 1 11.47 -16.07 -6.39
C ARG A 1 10.01 -16.53 -6.40
N LEU A 2 9.20 -16.29 -5.34
CA LEU A 2 7.79 -16.72 -5.30
C LEU A 2 7.01 -16.30 -6.57
N ILE A 3 7.30 -15.11 -7.07
CA ILE A 3 6.72 -14.53 -8.28
C ILE A 3 6.99 -15.30 -9.59
N GLU A 4 7.99 -16.17 -9.62
CA GLU A 4 8.34 -17.00 -10.79
C GLU A 4 7.65 -18.36 -10.75
N VAL A 5 7.19 -18.80 -9.58
CA VAL A 5 6.63 -20.14 -9.37
C VAL A 5 5.25 -20.27 -10.04
N LEU A 6 4.38 -19.27 -9.87
CA LEU A 6 3.02 -19.30 -10.40
C LEU A 6 2.97 -19.28 -11.94
N PRO A 7 3.75 -18.44 -12.65
CA PRO A 7 3.88 -18.55 -14.09
C PRO A 7 4.42 -19.91 -14.55
N GLY A 8 5.41 -20.47 -13.84
CA GLY A 8 5.93 -21.81 -14.12
C GLY A 8 4.89 -22.93 -13.94
N ALA A 9 3.87 -22.71 -13.11
CA ALA A 9 2.73 -23.61 -12.93
C ALA A 9 1.55 -23.33 -13.90
N GLY A 10 1.73 -22.45 -14.89
CA GLY A 10 0.73 -22.14 -15.91
C GLY A 10 -0.27 -21.04 -15.53
N VAL A 11 -0.08 -20.35 -14.41
CA VAL A 11 -0.92 -19.20 -14.04
C VAL A 11 -0.40 -17.94 -14.74
N SER A 12 -1.23 -17.36 -15.61
CA SER A 12 -0.88 -16.13 -16.32
C SER A 12 -0.65 -14.96 -15.35
N VAL A 13 0.42 -14.18 -15.57
CA VAL A 13 0.81 -13.02 -14.74
C VAL A 13 -0.36 -12.05 -14.50
N GLY A 14 -1.18 -11.77 -15.52
CA GLY A 14 -2.34 -10.88 -15.39
C GLY A 14 -3.49 -11.38 -14.49
N LYS A 15 -3.39 -12.60 -13.95
CA LYS A 15 -4.33 -13.16 -12.97
C LYS A 15 -3.75 -13.22 -11.55
N ILE A 16 -2.56 -12.67 -11.34
CA ILE A 16 -1.87 -12.70 -10.06
C ILE A 16 -1.97 -11.31 -9.43
N ALA A 17 -2.40 -11.28 -8.17
CA ALA A 17 -2.35 -10.11 -7.32
C ALA A 17 -1.50 -10.40 -6.08
N PHE A 18 -0.87 -9.38 -5.51
CA PHE A 18 -0.15 -9.49 -4.24
C PHE A 18 -0.77 -8.61 -3.16
N HIS A 19 -0.88 -9.19 -1.96
CA HIS A 19 -1.28 -8.50 -0.73
C HIS A 19 -0.08 -8.50 0.22
N PHE A 20 0.59 -7.36 0.36
CA PHE A 20 1.75 -7.23 1.25
C PHE A 20 1.39 -6.53 2.54
N HIS A 21 1.86 -7.10 3.65
CA HIS A 21 1.88 -6.43 4.95
C HIS A 21 3.17 -5.65 5.10
N ASP A 22 3.10 -4.50 5.76
CA ASP A 22 4.24 -3.60 5.96
C ASP A 22 4.80 -3.65 7.40
N THR A 23 4.57 -4.76 8.10
CA THR A 23 5.09 -5.02 9.46
C THR A 23 6.57 -4.68 9.62
N TYR A 24 7.37 -5.00 8.61
CA TYR A 24 8.83 -4.82 8.64
C TYR A 24 9.32 -3.74 7.67
N GLY A 25 8.42 -2.88 7.15
CA GLY A 25 8.80 -1.80 6.23
C GLY A 25 9.28 -2.31 4.85
N GLN A 26 8.80 -3.47 4.42
CA GLN A 26 9.25 -4.14 3.19
C GLN A 26 8.18 -4.17 2.09
N ALA A 27 6.95 -3.74 2.35
CA ALA A 27 5.86 -3.94 1.42
C ALA A 27 6.08 -3.22 0.09
N LEU A 28 6.50 -1.96 0.09
CA LEU A 28 6.79 -1.21 -1.13
C LEU A 28 7.97 -1.80 -1.93
N ALA A 29 9.01 -2.28 -1.25
CA ALA A 29 10.12 -2.96 -1.91
C ALA A 29 9.66 -4.26 -2.59
N ASN A 30 8.76 -5.00 -1.95
CA ASN A 30 8.16 -6.20 -2.52
C ASN A 30 7.23 -5.87 -3.71
N VAL A 31 6.45 -4.78 -3.63
CA VAL A 31 5.67 -4.26 -4.77
C VAL A 31 6.60 -3.96 -5.94
N LEU A 32 7.67 -3.20 -5.71
CA LEU A 32 8.61 -2.83 -6.78
C LEU A 32 9.24 -4.07 -7.43
N SER A 33 9.67 -5.04 -6.63
CA SER A 33 10.16 -6.33 -7.12
C SER A 33 9.11 -7.06 -7.95
N ALA A 34 7.84 -6.98 -7.55
CA ALA A 34 6.74 -7.63 -8.24
C ALA A 34 6.36 -6.95 -9.57
N MET A 35 6.37 -5.62 -9.61
CA MET A 35 6.19 -4.84 -10.83
C MET A 35 7.28 -5.19 -11.86
N GLY A 36 8.52 -5.41 -11.42
CA GLY A 36 9.63 -5.85 -12.27
C GLY A 36 9.43 -7.23 -12.92
N ALA A 37 8.49 -8.04 -12.42
CA ALA A 37 8.09 -9.31 -13.05
C ALA A 37 6.76 -9.22 -13.81
N GLY A 38 6.24 -8.00 -14.02
CA GLY A 38 5.03 -7.74 -14.79
C GLY A 38 3.72 -7.80 -14.00
N ILE A 39 3.77 -7.87 -12.66
CA ILE A 39 2.57 -7.81 -11.83
C ILE A 39 2.04 -6.38 -11.75
N THR A 40 0.74 -6.22 -11.93
CA THR A 40 0.07 -4.92 -12.01
C THR A 40 -1.11 -4.78 -11.03
N ILE A 41 -1.40 -5.81 -10.23
CA ILE A 41 -2.51 -5.82 -9.29
C ILE A 41 -1.95 -6.01 -7.88
N PHE A 42 -2.26 -5.06 -6.99
CA PHE A 42 -1.81 -5.04 -5.61
C PHE A 42 -2.95 -4.65 -4.68
N ASP A 43 -3.13 -5.42 -3.62
CA ASP A 43 -4.04 -5.08 -2.54
C ASP A 43 -3.32 -4.20 -1.51
N ALA A 44 -4.02 -3.17 -1.05
CA ALA A 44 -3.56 -2.22 -0.06
C ALA A 44 -4.76 -1.74 0.77
N SER A 45 -4.49 -1.00 1.85
CA SER A 45 -5.54 -0.50 2.72
C SER A 45 -5.40 0.99 2.99
N VAL A 46 -6.52 1.72 2.96
CA VAL A 46 -6.53 3.16 3.25
C VAL A 46 -5.95 3.40 4.63
N GLY A 47 -4.97 4.30 4.73
CA GLY A 47 -4.28 4.61 5.97
C GLY A 47 -3.38 3.48 6.48
N GLY A 48 -3.27 2.34 5.79
CA GLY A 48 -2.56 1.15 6.27
C GLY A 48 -3.28 0.43 7.42
N ILE A 49 -4.61 0.50 7.47
CA ILE A 49 -5.40 -0.24 8.47
C ILE A 49 -5.25 -1.77 8.27
N GLY A 50 -5.45 -2.55 9.34
CA GLY A 50 -5.40 -4.03 9.26
C GLY A 50 -4.55 -4.73 10.32
N GLY A 51 -3.94 -3.99 11.25
CA GLY A 51 -3.29 -4.59 12.42
C GLY A 51 -4.32 -5.18 13.40
N SER A 52 -3.94 -6.25 14.11
CA SER A 52 -4.80 -6.83 15.16
C SER A 52 -4.85 -5.91 16.38
N PRO A 53 -6.04 -5.61 16.94
CA PRO A 53 -6.15 -4.86 18.20
C PRO A 53 -5.48 -5.58 19.39
N PHE A 54 -5.20 -6.88 19.25
CA PHE A 54 -4.55 -7.71 20.27
C PHE A 54 -3.04 -7.86 20.07
N ALA A 55 -2.49 -7.48 18.91
CA ALA A 55 -1.06 -7.60 18.61
C ALA A 55 -0.46 -6.25 18.23
N LYS A 56 0.11 -5.56 19.23
CA LYS A 56 0.69 -4.20 19.13
C LYS A 56 1.85 -4.06 18.12
N MET A 57 2.37 -5.14 17.54
CA MET A 57 3.61 -5.14 16.73
C MET A 57 3.45 -5.61 15.28
N ALA A 58 2.25 -5.94 14.81
CA ALA A 58 2.07 -6.22 13.38
C ALA A 58 1.78 -4.91 12.66
N GLY A 59 2.77 -4.29 12.02
CA GLY A 59 2.49 -3.24 11.03
C GLY A 59 1.45 -3.78 10.03
N GLY A 60 0.51 -2.90 9.70
CA GLY A 60 -0.72 -3.31 9.04
C GLY A 60 -0.49 -3.73 7.59
N ASN A 61 -1.58 -3.67 6.83
CA ASN A 61 -1.50 -3.72 5.39
C ASN A 61 -0.63 -2.56 4.87
N LEU A 62 -0.05 -2.74 3.69
CA LEU A 62 0.52 -1.62 2.93
C LEU A 62 -0.52 -0.50 2.80
N ALA A 63 -0.13 0.73 3.13
CA ALA A 63 -1.01 1.89 2.97
C ALA A 63 -1.22 2.18 1.48
N THR A 64 -2.47 2.37 1.07
CA THR A 64 -2.81 2.71 -0.32
C THR A 64 -2.17 4.03 -0.74
N GLU A 65 -2.06 4.99 0.16
CA GLU A 65 -1.45 6.30 -0.10
C GLU A 65 0.04 6.20 -0.41
N ASP A 66 0.75 5.35 0.32
CA ASP A 66 2.19 5.14 0.13
C ASP A 66 2.46 4.41 -1.19
N LEU A 67 1.59 3.46 -1.56
CA LEU A 67 1.63 2.80 -2.86
C LEU A 67 1.35 3.79 -4.01
N VAL A 68 0.28 4.59 -3.91
CA VAL A 68 -0.08 5.58 -4.93
C VAL A 68 1.00 6.65 -5.05
N TRP A 69 1.60 7.09 -3.93
CA TRP A 69 2.73 8.01 -3.93
C TRP A 69 3.92 7.46 -4.69
N MET A 70 4.32 6.21 -4.40
CA MET A 70 5.41 5.54 -5.11
C MET A 70 5.12 5.43 -6.61
N CYS A 71 3.92 4.95 -6.98
CA CYS A 71 3.51 4.84 -8.39
C CYS A 71 3.57 6.20 -9.09
N ARG A 72 3.05 7.27 -8.47
CA ARG A 72 3.11 8.63 -9.01
C ARG A 72 4.55 9.10 -9.24
N GLY A 73 5.45 8.87 -8.28
CA GLY A 73 6.87 9.21 -8.39
C GLY A 73 7.60 8.43 -9.49
N MET A 74 7.13 7.21 -9.79
CA MET A 74 7.63 6.37 -10.88
C MET A 74 6.97 6.65 -12.24
N GLY A 75 5.96 7.51 -12.30
CA GLY A 75 5.18 7.76 -13.51
C GLY A 75 4.21 6.63 -13.88
N VAL A 76 3.86 5.75 -12.94
CA VAL A 76 2.87 4.68 -13.12
C VAL A 76 1.48 5.22 -12.82
N GLU A 77 0.58 5.11 -13.80
CA GLU A 77 -0.81 5.53 -13.65
C GLU A 77 -1.61 4.51 -12.83
N THR A 78 -2.33 5.01 -11.82
CA THR A 78 -3.23 4.20 -10.98
C THR A 78 -4.70 4.58 -11.15
N GLY A 79 -4.98 5.74 -11.74
CA GLY A 79 -6.33 6.33 -11.78
C GLY A 79 -6.84 6.85 -10.43
N VAL A 80 -6.02 6.83 -9.38
CA VAL A 80 -6.42 7.23 -8.02
C VAL A 80 -6.05 8.69 -7.75
N ASP A 81 -7.04 9.47 -7.30
CA ASP A 81 -6.85 10.84 -6.81
C ASP A 81 -6.23 10.80 -5.41
N LEU A 82 -4.94 11.15 -5.33
CA LEU A 82 -4.18 11.09 -4.08
C LEU A 82 -4.68 12.07 -3.02
N ASP A 83 -5.10 13.28 -3.40
CA ASP A 83 -5.58 14.28 -2.44
C ASP A 83 -6.89 13.82 -1.78
N LYS A 84 -7.81 13.25 -2.59
CA LYS A 84 -9.04 12.63 -2.06
C LYS A 84 -8.72 11.43 -1.17
N LEU A 85 -7.78 10.60 -1.57
CA LEU A 85 -7.38 9.42 -0.79
C LEU A 85 -6.80 9.82 0.58
N VAL A 86 -5.94 10.85 0.63
CA VAL A 86 -5.41 11.41 1.88
C VAL A 86 -6.53 11.99 2.74
N ALA A 87 -7.49 12.70 2.16
CA ALA A 87 -8.65 13.21 2.90
C ALA A 87 -9.50 12.07 3.49
N THR A 88 -9.72 10.98 2.75
CA THR A 88 -10.40 9.78 3.25
C THR A 88 -9.64 9.12 4.40
N SER A 89 -8.31 9.04 4.30
CA SER A 89 -7.46 8.49 5.35
C SER A 89 -7.57 9.27 6.66
N ARG A 90 -7.54 10.61 6.58
CA ARG A 90 -7.75 11.48 7.76
C ARG A 90 -9.11 11.25 8.40
N TRP A 91 -10.17 11.34 7.59
CA TRP A 91 -11.54 11.11 8.05
C TRP A 91 -11.69 9.76 8.76
N LEU A 92 -11.05 8.72 8.22
CA LEU A 92 -11.06 7.39 8.82
C LEU A 92 -10.29 7.34 10.14
N GLY A 93 -9.12 7.99 10.21
CA GLY A 93 -8.34 8.14 11.44
C GLY A 93 -9.15 8.81 12.55
N ASP A 94 -9.84 9.91 12.23
CA ASP A 94 -10.74 10.61 13.15
C ASP A 94 -11.86 9.70 13.64
N ARG A 95 -12.48 8.93 12.73
CA ARG A 95 -13.56 8.01 13.07
C ARG A 95 -13.12 6.85 13.98
N LEU A 96 -11.86 6.42 13.84
CA LEU A 96 -11.23 5.38 14.64
C LEU A 96 -10.58 5.93 15.92
N GLY A 97 -10.52 7.25 16.10
CA GLY A 97 -9.90 7.90 17.26
C GLY A 97 -8.40 7.66 17.36
N ARG A 98 -7.70 7.45 16.24
CA ARG A 98 -6.25 7.24 16.21
C ARG A 98 -5.62 7.72 14.90
N GLU A 99 -4.37 8.15 14.97
CA GLU A 99 -3.57 8.39 13.76
C GLU A 99 -3.32 7.08 13.00
N LEU A 100 -3.38 7.14 11.67
CA LEU A 100 -3.15 6.00 10.80
C LEU A 100 -1.68 5.95 10.31
N PRO A 101 -1.12 4.75 10.08
CA PRO A 101 0.30 4.58 9.77
C PRO A 101 0.75 5.12 8.41
N ALA A 102 -0.14 5.40 7.45
CA ALA A 102 0.25 5.92 6.13
C ALA A 102 1.21 7.12 6.23
N HIS A 103 2.41 6.99 5.66
CA HIS A 103 3.44 8.02 5.74
C HIS A 103 3.09 9.23 4.89
N THR A 104 2.61 8.97 3.67
CA THR A 104 2.18 9.98 2.68
C THR A 104 1.07 10.85 3.25
N SER A 105 0.05 10.22 3.85
CA SER A 105 -1.04 10.96 4.50
C SER A 105 -0.51 11.89 5.58
N ARG A 106 0.34 11.42 6.50
CA ARG A 106 0.92 12.25 7.57
C ARG A 106 1.76 13.41 7.01
N ALA A 107 2.58 13.15 6.00
CA ALA A 107 3.40 14.17 5.36
C ALA A 107 2.56 15.25 4.66
N MET A 108 1.54 14.86 3.90
CA MET A 108 0.64 15.78 3.19
C MET A 108 -0.35 16.51 4.12
N SER A 109 -0.45 16.09 5.38
CA SER A 109 -1.33 16.69 6.41
C SER A 109 -0.67 17.75 7.25
N SER A 110 0.64 17.80 7.26
CA SER A 110 1.36 18.83 8.01
C SER A 110 1.13 20.18 7.33
N PRO A 111 0.89 21.27 8.10
CA PRO A 111 0.85 22.61 7.55
C PRO A 111 2.14 22.84 6.76
N ARG A 112 2.03 23.34 5.53
CA ARG A 112 3.22 23.80 4.81
C ARG A 112 3.78 24.97 5.62
N GLY A 113 4.99 24.80 6.14
CA GLY A 113 5.72 25.86 6.85
C GLY A 113 5.98 27.07 5.98
#